data_AF-A0A453LMN3-F1
#
_entry.id   AF-A0A453LMN3-F1
#
_cell.length_a   1.000
_cell.length_b   1.000
_cell.length_c   1.000
_cell.angle_alpha   90.00
_cell.angle_beta   90.00
_cell.angle_gamma   90.00
#
_symmetry.space_group_name_H-M   'P 1'
#
loop_
_entity.id
_entity.type
_entity.pdbx_description
1 polymer ?
#
loop_
_entity_poly.entity_id
_entity_poly.type
_entity_poly.pdbx_seq_one_letter_code
_entity_poly.pdbx_strand_id
1 'polypeptide(L)' 'EEVERVCKIACWCIQDNEFDRPMMGEVVRVLDGLQEIDVAPMPRLLAAITEQSGAATSM' A
#
# COMPACT_ATOMS: atom_id res chain seq x y z
N GLU A 1 -4.97 -14.76 6.46
CA GLU A 1 -5.65 -13.57 7.00
C GLU A 1 -4.68 -12.64 7.72
N GLU A 2 -3.99 -13.06 8.79
CA GLU A 2 -3.01 -12.19 9.49
C GLU A 2 -1.89 -11.67 8.58
N VAL A 3 -1.26 -12.56 7.79
CA VAL A 3 -0.20 -12.16 6.84
C VAL A 3 -0.73 -11.11 5.84
N GLU A 4 -1.96 -11.30 5.35
CA GLU A 4 -2.58 -10.36 4.43
C GLU A 4 -2.80 -8.99 5.09
N ARG A 5 -3.33 -8.95 6.32
CA ARG A 5 -3.52 -7.71 7.10
C ARG A 5 -2.19 -7.00 7.34
N VAL A 6 -1.14 -7.74 7.74
CA VAL A 6 0.21 -7.18 7.93
C VAL A 6 0.77 -6.62 6.61
N CYS A 7 0.62 -7.35 5.51
CA CYS A 7 1.08 -6.88 4.20
C CYS A 7 0.34 -5.60 3.76
N LYS A 8 -0.98 -5.52 3.95
CA LYS A 8 -1.75 -4.30 3.63
C LYS A 8 -1.28 -3.10 4.46
N ILE A 9 -1.08 -3.27 5.76
CA ILE A 9 -0.54 -2.21 6.64
C ILE A 9 0.85 -1.76 6.20
N ALA A 10 1.74 -2.70 5.91
CA ALA A 10 3.09 -2.38 5.45
C ALA A 10 3.07 -1.53 4.17
N CYS A 11 2.20 -1.87 3.21
CA CYS A 11 2.02 -1.11 1.97
C CYS A 11 1.46 0.31 2.20
N TRP A 12 0.62 0.52 3.22
CA TRP A 12 0.16 1.85 3.60
C TRP A 12 1.24 2.69 4.31
N CYS A 13 2.08 2.05 5.14
CA CYS A 13 3.12 2.77 5.89
C CYS A 13 4.23 3.37 5.01
N ILE A 14 4.47 2.80 3.82
CA ILE A 14 5.50 3.28 2.88
C ILE A 14 5.00 4.30 1.86
N GLN A 15 3.75 4.77 1.98
CA GLN A 15 3.20 5.76 1.06
C GLN A 15 3.97 7.09 1.15
N ASP A 16 4.23 7.70 -0.01
CA ASP A 16 5.01 8.95 -0.11
C ASP A 16 4.31 10.10 0.63
N ASN A 17 3.00 10.18 0.49
CA ASN A 17 2.17 11.17 1.15
C ASN A 17 1.85 10.71 2.57
N GLU A 18 2.24 11.51 3.56
CA GLU A 18 2.01 11.20 4.97
C GLU A 18 0.53 11.16 5.34
N PHE A 19 -0.32 11.95 4.66
CA PHE A 19 -1.76 11.97 4.89
C PHE A 19 -2.48 10.69 4.47
N ASP A 20 -1.84 9.89 3.62
CA ASP A 20 -2.36 8.59 3.20
C ASP A 20 -2.00 7.49 4.20
N ARG A 21 -1.09 7.75 5.14
CA ARG A 21 -0.66 6.74 6.12
C ARG A 21 -1.70 6.63 7.25
N PRO A 22 -2.06 5.41 7.68
CA PRO A 22 -3.03 5.21 8.76
C PRO A 22 -2.47 5.69 10.10
N MET A 23 -3.37 6.16 10.96
CA MET A 23 -3.01 6.51 12.33
C MET A 23 -2.62 5.24 13.10
N MET A 24 -1.73 5.35 14.08
CA MET A 24 -1.28 4.18 14.85
C MET A 24 -2.44 3.43 15.54
N GLY A 25 -3.49 4.14 15.94
CA GLY A 25 -4.71 3.52 16.48
C GLY A 25 -5.45 2.65 15.46
N GLU A 26 -5.47 3.04 14.19
CA GLU A 26 -6.03 2.23 13.10
C GLU A 26 -5.15 1.01 12.82
N VAL A 27 -3.82 1.20 12.79
CA VAL A 27 -2.85 0.11 12.61
C VAL A 27 -3.06 -0.99 13.65
N VAL A 28 -3.18 -0.64 14.93
CA VAL A 28 -3.41 -1.63 16.00
C VAL A 28 -4.74 -2.35 15.80
N ARG A 29 -5.83 -1.64 15.51
CA ARG A 29 -7.15 -2.27 15.29
C ARG A 29 -7.14 -3.23 14.10
N VAL A 30 -6.44 -2.89 13.02
CA VAL A 30 -6.31 -3.78 11.86
C VAL A 30 -5.46 -5.00 12.20
N LEU A 31 -4.35 -4.83 12.93
CA LEU A 31 -3.49 -5.95 13.35
C LEU A 31 -4.20 -6.89 14.35
N ASP A 32 -5.06 -6.36 15.21
CA ASP A 32 -5.90 -7.16 16.11
C ASP A 32 -7.12 -7.80 15.42
N GLY A 33 -7.35 -7.49 14.13
CA GLY A 33 -8.47 -8.03 13.36
C GLY A 33 -9.83 -7.40 13.70
N LEU A 34 -9.81 -6.24 14.36
CA LEU A 34 -10.99 -5.48 14.74
C LEU A 34 -11.48 -4.53 13.63
N GLN A 35 -10.65 -4.30 12.61
CA GLN A 35 -10.93 -3.40 11.49
C GLN A 35 -10.30 -3.97 10.21
N GLU A 36 -11.05 -3.97 9.12
CA GLU A 36 -10.52 -4.24 7.79
C GLU A 36 -9.92 -2.98 7.17
N ILE A 37 -8.95 -3.15 6.27
CA ILE A 37 -8.33 -2.05 5.53
C ILE A 37 -8.27 -2.41 4.05
N ASP A 38 -8.49 -1.42 3.20
CA ASP A 38 -8.37 -1.58 1.76
C ASP A 38 -6.91 -1.76 1.33
N VAL A 39 -6.74 -2.21 0.08
CA VAL A 39 -5.43 -2.31 -0.55
C VAL A 39 -4.86 -0.90 -0.74
N ALA A 40 -3.63 -0.69 -0.28
CA ALA A 40 -2.95 0.59 -0.44
C ALA A 40 -2.77 0.95 -1.93
N PRO A 41 -2.83 2.24 -2.28
CA PRO A 41 -2.56 2.68 -3.66
C PRO A 41 -1.15 2.28 -4.08
N MET A 42 -0.95 2.10 -5.39
CA MET A 42 0.34 1.73 -5.95
C MET A 42 1.37 2.83 -5.65
N PRO A 43 2.51 2.51 -5.00
CA PRO A 43 3.54 3.51 -4.72
C PRO A 43 4.01 4.20 -6.00
N ARG A 44 4.23 5.52 -5.95
CA ARG A 44 4.52 6.32 -7.15
C ARG A 44 5.76 5.84 -7.90
N LEU A 45 6.79 5.43 -7.18
CA LEU A 45 7.99 4.87 -7.79
C LEU A 45 7.69 3.58 -8.56
N LEU A 46 6.86 2.70 -8.00
CA LEU A 46 6.46 1.46 -8.66
C LEU A 46 5.61 1.76 -9.91
N ALA A 47 4.71 2.75 -9.83
CA ALA A 47 3.95 3.24 -10.98
C ALA A 47 4.86 3.71 -12.13
N ALA A 48 5.83 4.55 -11.84
CA ALA A 48 6.78 5.05 -12.85
C ALA A 48 7.58 3.92 -13.53
N ILE A 49 7.96 2.87 -12.78
CA ILE A 49 8.67 1.70 -13.35
C ILE A 49 7.74 0.92 -14.29
N THR A 50 6.47 0.73 -13.92
CA THR A 50 5.51 0.01 -14.76
C THR A 50 5.16 0.78 -16.04
N GLU A 51 5.10 2.11 -15.98
CA GLU A 51 4.88 2.97 -17.16
C GLU A 51 6.03 2.86 -18.16
N GLN A 52 7.28 2.78 -17.69
CA GLN A 52 8.44 2.55 -18.56
C GLN A 52 8.41 1.20 -19.27
N SER A 53 7.86 0.16 -18.64
CA SER A 53 7.71 -1.16 -19.26
C SER A 53 6.68 -1.17 -20.39
N GLY A 54 5.70 -0.27 -20.38
CA GLY A 54 4.70 -0.16 -21.46
C GLY A 54 5.22 0.52 -22.73
N ALA A 55 6.27 1.34 -22.62
CA ALA A 55 6.86 2.04 -23.76
C ALA A 55 7.74 1.14 -24.64
N ALA A 56 8.26 0.01 -24.12
CA ALA A 56 9.13 -0.90 -24.86
C ALA A 56 8.40 -1.80 -25.88
N THR A 57 7.05 -1.84 -25.85
CA THR A 57 6.24 -2.69 -26.76
C THR A 57 5.68 -1.91 -27.95
N SER A 58 6.12 -0.66 -28.16
CA SER A 58 5.77 0.16 -29.33
C SER A 58 7.03 0.65 -30.05
N MET A 59 7.79 -0.29 -30.62
CA MET A 59 8.69 -0.06 -31.75
C MET A 59 8.67 -1.28 -32.68
#